data_AF-A0A923LHJ1-F1
#
_entry.id   AF-A0A923LHJ1-F1
#
_cell.length_a   1.000
_cell.length_b   1.000
_cell.length_c   1.000
_cell.angle_alpha   90.00
_cell.angle_beta   90.00
_cell.angle_gamma   90.00
#
_symmetry.space_group_name_H-M   'P 1'
#
loop_
_entity.id
_entity.type
_entity.pdbx_description
1 polymer ?
#
loop_
_entity_poly.entity_id
_entity_poly.type
_entity_poly.pdbx_seq_one_letter_code
_entity_poly.pdbx_strand_id
1 'polypeptide(L)'
;MYTLETLSTINSRFLSAHYELIEADVNKVNECVKSIETSRTEIQPQAGDIVQYTDEQGIYYDNAFIEHIKGNNAYIAEHANVYCDLGEKKNALFSVSAGGAFHYISLEKFTYIGKNKRRFWHFGHCGACADGGIDFYATVNTWICDCNKEECSTKTHDKHYIICDLDNKENEYQFISNTHCAWKNETDFQAWLRTVRANVKPGNWDDQLIVWTYKTIEHHVSPDIFESIDALEDTFLMNGSIRKCKRIYDDTNSLIDLYFVWYWDEPEKEFYQCMEEQNEVIKRYVENQKENRIAREELKSGKIKPINIMKILRRD
;
A
#
# COMPACT_ATOMS: atom_id res chain seq x y z
N MET A 1 -10.39 24.77 14.91
CA MET A 1 -10.20 24.34 16.31
C MET A 1 -11.25 23.29 16.62
N TYR A 2 -10.90 22.33 17.46
CA TYR A 2 -11.78 21.28 17.94
C TYR A 2 -12.74 21.78 19.02
N THR A 3 -13.96 21.25 18.98
CA THR A 3 -14.93 21.20 20.07
C THR A 3 -15.05 19.75 20.57
N LEU A 4 -15.70 19.53 21.73
CA LEU A 4 -16.02 18.18 22.22
C LEU A 4 -16.74 17.33 21.17
N GLU A 5 -17.69 17.91 20.44
CA GLU A 5 -18.43 17.23 19.37
C GLU A 5 -17.48 16.79 18.26
N THR A 6 -16.69 17.72 17.69
CA THR A 6 -15.79 17.40 16.58
C THR A 6 -14.63 16.48 16.96
N LEU A 7 -14.20 16.48 18.23
CA LEU A 7 -13.15 15.59 18.71
C LEU A 7 -13.73 14.19 18.97
N SER A 8 -14.97 14.11 19.45
CA SER A 8 -15.69 12.85 19.66
C SER A 8 -15.87 12.04 18.37
N THR A 9 -16.11 12.70 17.23
CA THR A 9 -16.36 12.00 15.95
C THR A 9 -15.16 11.17 15.47
N ILE A 10 -13.95 11.51 15.90
CA ILE A 10 -12.71 10.81 15.50
C ILE A 10 -12.11 9.96 16.63
N ASN A 11 -12.68 9.99 17.83
CA ASN A 11 -12.16 9.33 19.04
C ASN A 11 -13.12 8.26 19.60
N SER A 12 -13.78 7.49 18.74
CA SER A 12 -14.72 6.45 19.14
C SER A 12 -14.09 5.38 20.04
N ARG A 13 -12.81 5.05 19.83
CA ARG A 13 -12.06 4.09 20.64
C ARG A 13 -11.90 4.58 22.08
N PHE A 14 -11.46 5.83 22.27
CA PHE A 14 -11.32 6.43 23.59
C PHE A 14 -12.67 6.48 24.31
N LEU A 15 -13.72 6.95 23.62
CA LEU A 15 -15.07 7.06 24.18
C LEU A 15 -15.67 5.69 24.58
N SER A 16 -15.39 4.65 23.81
CA SER A 16 -15.85 3.29 24.14
C SER A 16 -15.21 2.75 25.42
N ALA A 17 -14.00 3.19 25.76
CA ALA A 17 -13.25 2.71 26.93
C ALA A 17 -13.40 3.63 28.15
N HIS A 18 -13.47 4.94 27.93
CA HIS A 18 -13.37 5.98 28.97
C HIS A 18 -14.62 6.87 29.07
N TYR A 19 -15.69 6.52 28.36
CA TYR A 19 -17.04 7.10 28.40
C TYR A 19 -17.21 8.54 27.89
N GLU A 20 -16.27 9.44 28.20
CA GLU A 20 -16.40 10.86 27.84
C GLU A 20 -15.06 11.52 27.50
N LEU A 21 -15.13 12.56 26.67
CA LEU A 21 -14.06 13.55 26.53
C LEU A 21 -14.41 14.76 27.40
N ILE A 22 -13.39 15.40 27.98
CA ILE A 22 -13.59 16.62 28.78
C ILE A 22 -12.95 17.85 28.13
N GLU A 23 -13.34 19.04 28.58
CA GLU A 23 -12.80 20.31 28.08
C GLU A 23 -11.27 20.40 28.18
N ALA A 24 -10.66 19.75 29.18
CA ALA A 24 -9.20 19.70 29.31
C ALA A 24 -8.54 18.99 28.12
N ASP A 25 -9.15 17.92 27.60
CA ASP A 25 -8.66 17.19 26.43
C ASP A 25 -8.73 18.08 25.18
N VAL A 26 -9.87 18.74 24.98
CA VAL A 26 -10.09 19.66 23.85
C VAL A 26 -9.11 20.83 23.88
N ASN A 27 -8.91 21.43 25.06
CA ASN A 27 -7.95 22.52 25.23
C ASN A 27 -6.53 22.08 24.89
N LYS A 28 -6.10 20.91 25.38
CA LYS A 28 -4.77 20.37 25.11
C LYS A 28 -4.57 20.08 23.62
N VAL A 29 -5.53 19.44 22.97
CA VAL A 29 -5.52 19.20 21.53
C VAL A 29 -5.42 20.51 20.75
N ASN A 30 -6.23 21.51 21.10
CA ASN A 30 -6.20 22.81 20.43
C ASN A 30 -4.87 23.56 20.62
N GLU A 31 -4.24 23.46 21.79
CA GLU A 31 -2.91 24.01 22.01
C GLU A 31 -1.84 23.30 21.15
N CYS A 32 -1.89 21.96 21.05
CA CYS A 32 -1.03 21.19 20.15
C CYS A 32 -1.22 21.61 18.69
N VAL A 33 -2.45 21.63 18.19
CA VAL A 33 -2.78 22.04 16.82
C VAL A 33 -2.25 23.44 16.54
N LYS A 34 -2.51 24.41 17.43
CA LYS A 34 -2.02 25.77 17.28
C LYS A 34 -0.48 25.81 17.21
N SER A 35 0.21 25.09 18.10
CA SER A 35 1.68 25.05 18.13
C SER A 35 2.27 24.47 16.84
N ILE A 36 1.67 23.38 16.33
CA ILE A 36 2.07 22.74 15.07
C ILE A 36 1.84 23.69 13.89
N GLU A 37 0.62 24.18 13.70
CA GLU A 37 0.23 24.93 12.51
C GLU A 37 0.92 26.30 12.44
N THR A 38 1.15 26.96 13.57
CA THR A 38 1.83 28.28 13.60
C THR A 38 3.34 28.18 13.38
N SER A 39 3.94 27.01 13.60
CA SER A 39 5.37 26.83 13.40
C SER A 39 5.78 26.60 11.95
N ARG A 40 4.83 26.29 11.04
CA ARG A 40 5.13 25.87 9.66
C ARG A 40 5.70 27.00 8.80
N THR A 41 6.76 26.70 8.05
CA THR A 41 7.34 27.56 6.99
C THR A 41 7.55 26.75 5.70
N GLU A 42 7.36 27.38 4.54
CA GLU A 42 7.58 26.75 3.22
C GLU A 42 9.07 26.73 2.83
N ILE A 43 9.93 27.37 3.63
CA ILE A 43 11.37 27.55 3.32
C ILE A 43 12.15 26.27 3.54
N GLN A 44 11.88 25.53 4.61
CA GLN A 44 12.63 24.32 4.96
C GLN A 44 11.76 23.32 5.72
N PRO A 45 12.05 22.02 5.62
CA PRO A 45 11.35 21.00 6.38
C PRO A 45 11.49 21.17 7.89
N GLN A 46 10.46 20.80 8.63
CA GLN A 46 10.42 20.90 10.08
C GLN A 46 9.94 19.62 10.74
N ALA A 47 10.36 19.39 11.98
CA ALA A 47 9.78 18.37 12.84
C ALA A 47 8.25 18.50 12.85
N GLY A 48 7.54 17.38 12.66
CA GLY A 48 6.08 17.40 12.52
C GLY A 48 5.57 17.25 11.08
N ASP A 49 6.39 17.54 10.07
CA ASP A 49 5.97 17.53 8.66
C ASP A 49 5.78 16.12 8.09
N ILE A 50 4.96 16.05 7.03
CA ILE A 50 4.78 14.84 6.21
C ILE A 50 5.85 14.81 5.12
N VAL A 51 6.35 13.61 4.81
CA VAL A 51 7.22 13.35 3.67
C VAL A 51 6.61 12.24 2.82
N GLN A 52 6.38 12.54 1.54
CA GLN A 52 6.22 11.54 0.49
C GLN A 52 7.61 11.05 0.13
N TYR A 53 8.02 9.98 0.78
CA TYR A 53 9.39 9.47 0.76
C TYR A 53 9.47 8.21 -0.10
N THR A 54 10.43 8.16 -1.03
CA THR A 54 10.82 6.91 -1.69
C THR A 54 12.24 6.58 -1.26
N ASP A 55 12.46 5.38 -0.70
CA ASP A 55 13.78 4.93 -0.29
C ASP A 55 14.66 4.51 -1.48
N GLU A 56 15.94 4.22 -1.19
CA GLU A 56 16.90 3.83 -2.23
C GLU A 56 16.54 2.52 -2.94
N GLN A 57 15.71 1.68 -2.33
CA GLN A 57 15.22 0.41 -2.85
C GLN A 57 13.86 0.55 -3.57
N GLY A 58 13.40 1.77 -3.79
CA GLY A 58 12.15 2.08 -4.47
C GLY A 58 10.90 1.85 -3.61
N ILE A 59 11.02 1.68 -2.29
CA ILE A 59 9.85 1.58 -1.41
C ILE A 59 9.34 2.99 -1.12
N TYR A 60 8.08 3.22 -1.47
CA TYR A 60 7.36 4.47 -1.28
C TYR A 60 6.55 4.46 0.01
N TYR A 61 6.69 5.54 0.77
CA TYR A 61 6.00 5.86 2.00
C TYR A 61 5.29 7.20 1.80
N ASP A 62 3.97 7.17 1.75
CA ASP A 62 3.16 8.37 1.47
C ASP A 62 3.05 9.34 2.67
N ASN A 63 3.31 8.83 3.87
CA ASN A 63 3.10 9.51 5.15
C ASN A 63 4.29 9.42 6.11
N ALA A 64 5.51 9.31 5.57
CA ALA A 64 6.73 9.37 6.38
C ALA A 64 6.79 10.69 7.17
N PHE A 65 7.56 10.70 8.26
CA PHE A 65 7.52 11.74 9.28
C PHE A 65 8.89 12.30 9.60
N ILE A 66 9.00 13.62 9.70
CA ILE A 66 10.20 14.26 10.24
C ILE A 66 10.08 14.32 11.76
N GLU A 67 10.86 13.49 12.45
CA GLU A 67 10.86 13.46 13.92
C GLU A 67 11.60 14.67 14.48
N HIS A 68 12.80 14.95 13.97
CA HIS A 68 13.58 16.12 14.37
C HIS A 68 14.57 16.53 13.27
N ILE A 69 15.10 17.75 13.40
CA ILE A 69 16.15 18.30 12.54
C ILE A 69 17.46 18.34 13.33
N LYS A 70 18.54 17.83 12.74
CA LYS A 70 19.90 17.89 13.32
C LYS A 70 20.89 18.42 12.30
N GLY A 71 21.31 19.67 12.49
CA GLY A 71 22.15 20.37 11.51
C GLY A 71 21.40 20.51 10.19
N ASN A 72 22.02 20.08 9.09
CA ASN A 72 21.41 20.11 7.75
C ASN A 72 20.72 18.79 7.35
N ASN A 73 20.30 17.98 8.33
CA ASN A 73 19.63 16.71 8.07
C ASN A 73 18.31 16.61 8.84
N ALA A 74 17.30 16.06 8.18
CA ALA A 74 16.07 15.58 8.80
C ALA A 74 16.25 14.12 9.23
N TYR A 75 15.84 13.79 10.45
CA TYR A 75 15.70 12.41 10.89
C TYR A 75 14.27 11.95 10.60
N ILE A 76 14.13 10.97 9.72
CA ILE A 76 12.84 10.52 9.20
C ILE A 76 12.48 9.15 9.75
N ALA A 77 11.20 8.97 10.04
CA ALA A 77 10.55 7.68 10.28
C ALA A 77 9.64 7.34 9.09
N GLU A 78 9.85 6.19 8.45
CA GLU A 78 9.14 5.75 7.24
C GLU A 78 7.64 5.54 7.47
N HIS A 79 7.28 4.94 8.60
CA HIS A 79 5.92 4.92 9.12
C HIS A 79 5.94 5.40 10.55
N ALA A 80 5.03 6.30 10.89
CA ALA A 80 5.02 6.90 12.20
C ALA A 80 3.60 7.08 12.71
N ASN A 81 3.29 6.38 13.79
CA ASN A 81 2.25 6.82 14.70
C ASN A 81 2.83 7.89 15.63
N VAL A 82 2.35 9.13 15.51
CA VAL A 82 3.02 10.29 16.11
C VAL A 82 2.33 10.71 17.39
N TYR A 83 3.00 10.47 18.51
CA TYR A 83 2.67 11.08 19.79
C TYR A 83 3.07 12.56 19.75
N CYS A 84 2.18 13.43 20.22
CA CYS A 84 2.42 14.86 20.34
C CYS A 84 2.11 15.35 21.75
N ASP A 85 3.03 16.09 22.34
CA ASP A 85 2.80 16.83 23.59
C ASP A 85 3.35 18.26 23.47
N LEU A 86 3.16 19.07 24.50
CA LEU A 86 3.70 20.43 24.57
C LEU A 86 4.82 20.47 25.59
N GLY A 87 5.98 20.96 25.15
CA GLY A 87 7.08 21.28 26.05
C GLY A 87 6.77 22.48 26.95
N GLU A 88 7.69 22.79 27.86
CA GLU A 88 7.56 23.89 28.83
C GLU A 88 7.27 25.26 28.16
N LYS A 89 7.77 25.47 26.94
CA LYS A 89 7.55 26.70 26.15
C LYS A 89 6.34 26.62 25.23
N LYS A 90 5.44 25.66 25.43
CA LYS A 90 4.27 25.37 24.56
C LYS A 90 4.63 25.09 23.09
N ASN A 91 5.85 24.63 22.84
CA ASN A 91 6.24 24.10 21.54
C ASN A 91 5.82 22.63 21.45
N ALA A 92 5.27 22.23 20.31
CA ALA A 92 4.97 20.83 20.04
C ALA A 92 6.25 20.00 20.12
N LEU A 93 6.17 18.89 20.85
CA LEU A 93 7.19 17.86 20.96
C LEU A 93 6.61 16.59 20.35
N PHE A 94 7.39 15.94 19.51
CA PHE A 94 6.98 14.73 18.83
C PHE A 94 7.78 13.56 19.33
N SER A 95 7.10 12.42 19.45
CA SER A 95 7.73 11.13 19.62
C SER A 95 6.97 10.16 18.72
N VAL A 96 7.67 9.17 18.20
CA VAL A 96 7.08 8.18 17.32
C VAL A 96 7.19 6.80 17.94
N SER A 97 6.07 6.09 17.99
CA SER A 97 6.01 4.71 18.46
C SER A 97 5.78 3.79 17.26
N ALA A 98 6.85 3.08 16.87
CA ALA A 98 6.89 2.03 15.85
C ALA A 98 6.51 2.45 14.40
N GLY A 99 7.00 1.64 13.44
CA GLY A 99 6.42 1.57 12.10
C GLY A 99 7.38 1.27 10.94
N GLY A 100 8.66 1.61 11.03
CA GLY A 100 9.60 1.44 9.91
C GLY A 100 11.03 1.79 10.29
N ALA A 101 11.93 1.90 9.31
CA ALA A 101 13.29 2.32 9.56
C ALA A 101 13.37 3.82 9.87
N PHE A 102 14.48 4.18 10.50
CA PHE A 102 14.82 5.55 10.82
C PHE A 102 16.21 5.89 10.29
N HIS A 103 16.34 7.06 9.68
CA HIS A 103 17.60 7.50 9.13
C HIS A 103 17.64 9.00 8.85
N TYR A 104 18.85 9.51 8.66
CA TYR A 104 19.09 10.90 8.32
C TYR A 104 19.07 11.11 6.80
N ILE A 105 18.41 12.18 6.38
CA ILE A 105 18.38 12.65 4.99
C ILE A 105 18.73 14.13 4.96
N SER A 106 19.60 14.52 4.03
CA SER A 106 19.99 15.92 3.80
C SER A 106 18.77 16.77 3.42
N LEU A 107 18.65 17.96 4.03
CA LEU A 107 17.54 18.88 3.78
C LEU A 107 17.44 19.35 2.32
N GLU A 108 18.55 19.30 1.58
CA GLU A 108 18.59 19.66 0.15
C GLU A 108 17.80 18.70 -0.76
N LYS A 109 17.48 17.49 -0.28
CA LYS A 109 16.71 16.49 -1.03
C LYS A 109 15.20 16.71 -0.96
N PHE A 110 14.73 17.68 -0.16
CA PHE A 110 13.32 17.91 0.09
C PHE A 110 12.77 18.98 -0.85
N THR A 111 11.66 18.65 -1.50
CA THR A 111 10.91 19.61 -2.34
C THR A 111 9.55 19.86 -1.71
N TYR A 112 9.23 21.13 -1.43
CA TYR A 112 7.93 21.52 -0.89
C TYR A 112 6.83 21.27 -1.93
N ILE A 113 5.74 20.62 -1.53
CA ILE A 113 4.61 20.34 -2.45
C ILE A 113 3.24 20.79 -1.91
N GLY A 114 3.21 21.44 -0.75
CA GLY A 114 1.99 21.99 -0.18
C GLY A 114 1.77 21.58 1.27
N LYS A 115 0.51 21.58 1.68
CA LYS A 115 0.08 21.26 3.05
C LYS A 115 -0.91 20.11 3.03
N ASN A 116 -0.87 19.30 4.07
CA ASN A 116 -1.83 18.22 4.27
C ASN A 116 -2.14 18.04 5.77
N LYS A 117 -3.22 17.34 6.09
CA LYS A 117 -3.58 17.01 7.47
C LYS A 117 -2.81 15.76 7.89
N ARG A 118 -2.11 15.84 9.02
CA ARG A 118 -1.48 14.69 9.66
C ARG A 118 -2.23 14.31 10.93
N ARG A 119 -2.38 13.00 11.17
CA ARG A 119 -2.88 12.47 12.45
C ARG A 119 -1.75 12.46 13.49
N PHE A 120 -2.08 12.97 14.66
CA PHE A 120 -1.28 12.91 15.88
C PHE A 120 -2.14 12.34 16.99
N TRP A 121 -1.53 11.88 18.07
CA TRP A 121 -2.26 11.47 19.26
C TRP A 121 -1.55 11.91 20.54
N HIS A 122 -2.29 12.02 21.64
CA HIS A 122 -1.73 12.17 22.99
C HIS A 122 -2.58 11.43 24.02
N PHE A 123 -2.13 11.33 25.27
CA PHE A 123 -2.94 10.73 26.33
C PHE A 123 -3.97 11.70 26.86
N GLY A 124 -5.25 11.32 26.81
CA GLY A 124 -6.33 12.11 27.40
C GLY A 124 -6.24 12.22 28.93
N HIS A 125 -7.27 12.81 29.52
CA HIS A 125 -7.33 13.08 30.96
C HIS A 125 -7.17 11.84 31.85
N CYS A 126 -7.46 10.63 31.35
CA CYS A 126 -7.24 9.36 32.04
C CYS A 126 -5.75 8.94 32.12
N GLY A 127 -4.85 9.66 31.43
CA GLY A 127 -3.41 9.40 31.42
C GLY A 127 -3.01 8.20 30.56
N ALA A 128 -1.80 7.70 30.81
CA ALA A 128 -1.20 6.60 30.05
C ALA A 128 -1.82 5.24 30.41
N CYS A 129 -2.92 4.90 29.76
CA CYS A 129 -3.63 3.62 29.92
C CYS A 129 -4.03 3.00 28.57
N ALA A 130 -4.50 1.75 28.61
CA ALA A 130 -5.08 1.10 27.43
C ALA A 130 -6.25 1.93 26.89
N ASP A 131 -6.25 2.15 25.57
CA ASP A 131 -7.25 2.96 24.88
C ASP A 131 -7.36 4.42 25.37
N GLY A 132 -6.38 4.90 26.15
CA GLY A 132 -6.32 6.27 26.68
C GLY A 132 -5.77 7.31 25.70
N GLY A 133 -5.51 6.92 24.45
CA GLY A 133 -5.03 7.82 23.40
C GLY A 133 -6.18 8.60 22.76
N ILE A 134 -5.98 9.91 22.59
CA ILE A 134 -6.86 10.82 21.85
C ILE A 134 -6.15 11.21 20.56
N ASP A 135 -6.74 10.87 19.42
CA ASP A 135 -6.33 11.27 18.08
C ASP A 135 -6.83 12.67 17.73
N PHE A 136 -6.01 13.43 17.00
CA PHE A 136 -6.37 14.71 16.41
C PHE A 136 -5.58 14.95 15.12
N TYR A 137 -6.02 15.93 14.33
CA TYR A 137 -5.37 16.31 13.08
C TYR A 137 -4.89 17.75 13.13
N ALA A 138 -3.71 18.00 12.57
CA ALA A 138 -3.17 19.34 12.35
C ALA A 138 -2.65 19.47 10.92
N THR A 139 -2.72 20.69 10.39
CA THR A 139 -2.20 21.03 9.06
C THR A 139 -0.68 21.19 9.12
N VAL A 140 0.05 20.39 8.36
CA VAL A 140 1.52 20.43 8.29
C VAL A 140 1.98 20.57 6.85
N ASN A 141 3.26 20.91 6.66
CA ASN A 141 3.82 20.91 5.32
C ASN A 141 4.00 19.46 4.83
N THR A 142 3.97 19.30 3.52
CA THR A 142 4.25 18.06 2.83
C THR A 142 5.42 18.28 1.89
N TRP A 143 6.39 17.38 1.96
CA TRP A 143 7.61 17.41 1.16
C TRP A 143 7.73 16.12 0.35
N ILE A 144 8.27 16.21 -0.85
CA ILE A 144 8.77 15.05 -1.58
C ILE A 144 10.23 14.86 -1.22
N CYS A 145 10.62 13.62 -0.94
CA CYS A 145 12.01 13.19 -0.87
C CYS A 145 12.16 11.89 -1.65
N ASP A 146 12.73 11.96 -2.85
CA ASP A 146 12.96 10.79 -3.68
C ASP A 146 14.42 10.38 -3.64
N CYS A 147 14.71 9.28 -2.94
CA CYS A 147 16.04 8.68 -2.86
C CYS A 147 16.17 7.44 -3.77
N ASN A 148 15.17 7.15 -4.61
CA ASN A 148 15.10 5.92 -5.38
C ASN A 148 16.30 5.73 -6.30
N LYS A 149 16.89 4.53 -6.26
CA LYS A 149 17.97 4.10 -7.18
C LYS A 149 17.48 3.03 -8.16
N GLU A 150 16.24 2.58 -8.01
CA GLU A 150 15.60 1.58 -8.86
C GLU A 150 14.86 2.25 -10.04
N GLU A 151 14.63 1.48 -11.11
CA GLU A 151 13.79 1.92 -12.23
C GLU A 151 12.30 2.04 -11.83
N CYS A 152 11.86 1.23 -10.86
CA CYS A 152 10.49 1.17 -10.38
C CYS A 152 10.39 1.67 -8.93
N SER A 153 9.18 2.01 -8.49
CA SER A 153 8.89 2.27 -7.08
C SER A 153 7.54 1.69 -6.66
N THR A 154 7.35 1.39 -5.37
CA THR A 154 6.07 0.88 -4.87
C THR A 154 4.95 1.93 -4.89
N LYS A 155 5.27 3.17 -5.28
CA LYS A 155 4.25 4.18 -5.62
C LYS A 155 3.43 3.74 -6.81
N THR A 156 4.09 3.24 -7.86
CA THR A 156 3.48 2.93 -9.16
C THR A 156 3.42 1.43 -9.48
N HIS A 157 4.24 0.61 -8.82
CA HIS A 157 4.34 -0.83 -9.06
C HIS A 157 4.11 -1.61 -7.76
N ASP A 158 3.87 -2.91 -7.86
CA ASP A 158 4.02 -3.83 -6.74
C ASP A 158 5.41 -4.47 -6.77
N LYS A 159 5.97 -4.77 -5.59
CA LYS A 159 7.30 -5.38 -5.44
C LYS A 159 7.18 -6.71 -4.74
N HIS A 160 7.71 -7.76 -5.38
CA HIS A 160 7.73 -9.11 -4.85
C HIS A 160 9.17 -9.61 -4.73
N TYR A 161 9.45 -10.30 -3.63
CA TYR A 161 10.66 -11.08 -3.46
C TYR A 161 10.32 -12.54 -3.70
N ILE A 162 10.90 -13.14 -4.74
CA ILE A 162 10.63 -14.52 -5.13
C ILE A 162 11.84 -15.37 -4.78
N ILE A 163 11.67 -16.33 -3.88
CA ILE A 163 12.65 -17.38 -3.60
C ILE A 163 12.48 -18.47 -4.65
N CYS A 164 13.58 -18.88 -5.27
CA CYS A 164 13.66 -19.86 -6.34
C CYS A 164 14.31 -21.15 -5.81
N ASP A 165 13.50 -22.12 -5.40
CA ASP A 165 13.97 -23.42 -4.97
C ASP A 165 13.99 -24.39 -6.16
N LEU A 166 15.03 -24.25 -6.99
CA LEU A 166 15.18 -25.03 -8.22
C LEU A 166 15.83 -26.40 -8.00
N ASP A 167 16.52 -26.58 -6.88
CA ASP A 167 17.29 -27.78 -6.58
C ASP A 167 16.48 -28.82 -5.79
N ASN A 168 15.48 -28.40 -5.02
CA ASN A 168 14.64 -29.32 -4.25
C ASN A 168 13.40 -29.77 -5.03
N LYS A 169 13.52 -30.92 -5.71
CA LYS A 169 12.40 -31.53 -6.45
C LYS A 169 11.32 -32.17 -5.57
N GLU A 170 11.52 -32.26 -4.26
CA GLU A 170 10.49 -32.75 -3.32
C GLU A 170 9.50 -31.65 -2.93
N ASN A 171 9.86 -30.38 -3.12
CA ASN A 171 8.98 -29.26 -2.85
C ASN A 171 7.89 -29.11 -3.93
N GLU A 172 6.65 -28.88 -3.48
CA GLU A 172 5.51 -28.70 -4.39
C GLU A 172 5.61 -27.40 -5.21
N TYR A 173 6.28 -26.38 -4.66
CA TYR A 173 6.45 -25.06 -5.26
C TYR A 173 7.93 -24.72 -5.45
N GLN A 174 8.29 -24.35 -6.69
CA GLN A 174 9.65 -23.96 -7.07
C GLN A 174 9.89 -22.45 -6.95
N PHE A 175 8.83 -21.65 -6.99
CA PHE A 175 8.90 -20.19 -6.89
C PHE A 175 7.94 -19.74 -5.80
N ILE A 176 8.47 -19.10 -4.76
CA ILE A 176 7.69 -18.73 -3.57
C ILE A 176 7.85 -17.23 -3.36
N SER A 177 6.74 -16.50 -3.40
CA SER A 177 6.73 -15.07 -3.10
C SER A 177 6.80 -14.85 -1.59
N ASN A 178 7.35 -13.71 -1.17
CA ASN A 178 7.17 -13.20 0.19
C ASN A 178 5.71 -12.77 0.49
N THR A 179 4.87 -12.75 -0.53
CA THR A 179 3.41 -12.62 -0.43
C THR A 179 2.74 -14.00 -0.45
N HIS A 180 1.42 -14.07 -0.29
CA HIS A 180 0.65 -15.33 -0.28
C HIS A 180 0.49 -15.97 -1.68
N CYS A 181 1.56 -16.03 -2.48
CA CYS A 181 1.58 -16.57 -3.84
C CYS A 181 2.77 -17.52 -4.03
N ALA A 182 2.55 -18.64 -4.72
CA ALA A 182 3.62 -19.59 -5.06
C ALA A 182 3.29 -20.32 -6.37
N TRP A 183 4.33 -20.71 -7.11
CA TRP A 183 4.20 -21.39 -8.40
C TRP A 183 4.96 -22.71 -8.41
N LYS A 184 4.27 -23.76 -8.89
CA LYS A 184 4.78 -25.13 -8.89
C LYS A 184 5.97 -25.35 -9.80
N ASN A 185 6.02 -24.60 -10.90
CA ASN A 185 7.01 -24.77 -11.95
C ASN A 185 7.23 -23.46 -12.72
N GLU A 186 8.30 -23.44 -13.52
CA GLU A 186 8.66 -22.26 -14.32
C GLU A 186 7.57 -21.88 -15.31
N THR A 187 6.81 -22.82 -15.88
CA THR A 187 5.73 -22.47 -16.83
C THR A 187 4.62 -21.66 -16.14
N ASP A 188 4.23 -22.04 -14.93
CA ASP A 188 3.23 -21.32 -14.14
C ASP A 188 3.76 -19.92 -13.75
N PHE A 189 5.03 -19.84 -13.36
CA PHE A 189 5.68 -18.57 -13.00
C PHE A 189 5.81 -17.62 -14.20
N GLN A 190 6.28 -18.09 -15.36
CA GLN A 190 6.40 -17.29 -16.59
C GLN A 190 5.06 -16.77 -17.08
N ALA A 191 4.00 -17.57 -16.96
CA ALA A 191 2.64 -17.13 -17.28
C ALA A 191 2.21 -15.97 -16.39
N TRP A 192 2.46 -16.06 -15.07
CA TRP A 192 2.20 -14.97 -14.15
C TRP A 192 3.00 -13.71 -14.50
N LEU A 193 4.33 -13.83 -14.64
CA LEU A 193 5.22 -12.72 -15.00
C LEU A 193 4.73 -11.98 -16.25
N ARG A 194 4.31 -12.72 -17.27
CA ARG A 194 3.78 -12.15 -18.51
C ARG A 194 2.44 -11.45 -18.28
N THR A 195 1.53 -12.04 -17.52
CA THR A 195 0.22 -11.46 -17.21
C THR A 195 0.37 -10.12 -16.47
N VAL A 196 1.28 -10.03 -15.50
CA VAL A 196 1.42 -8.86 -14.62
C VAL A 196 2.43 -7.82 -15.10
N ARG A 197 2.90 -7.96 -16.36
CA ARG A 197 3.89 -7.06 -16.98
C ARG A 197 5.16 -6.91 -16.14
N ALA A 198 5.68 -8.05 -15.67
CA ALA A 198 6.78 -8.06 -14.73
C ALA A 198 8.10 -7.56 -15.31
N ASN A 199 8.83 -6.76 -14.52
CA ASN A 199 10.25 -6.51 -14.64
C ASN A 199 10.98 -7.34 -13.56
N VAL A 200 11.91 -8.20 -13.98
CA VAL A 200 12.58 -9.19 -13.12
C VAL A 200 14.07 -8.88 -13.03
N LYS A 201 14.59 -8.82 -11.82
CA LYS A 201 16.00 -8.54 -11.54
C LYS A 201 16.57 -9.46 -10.46
N PRO A 202 17.89 -9.60 -10.33
CA PRO A 202 18.47 -10.39 -9.25
C PRO A 202 18.11 -9.81 -7.89
N GLY A 203 17.83 -10.69 -6.93
CA GLY A 203 17.63 -10.34 -5.53
C GLY A 203 18.94 -10.26 -4.76
N ASN A 204 18.81 -10.13 -3.44
CA ASN A 204 19.95 -9.99 -2.54
C ASN A 204 20.71 -11.32 -2.36
N TRP A 205 20.01 -12.45 -2.51
CA TRP A 205 20.54 -13.80 -2.42
C TRP A 205 20.60 -14.47 -3.80
N ASP A 206 21.45 -15.48 -3.95
CA ASP A 206 21.72 -16.15 -5.23
C ASP A 206 20.52 -16.95 -5.75
N ASP A 207 19.59 -17.30 -4.86
CA ASP A 207 18.33 -18.00 -5.13
C ASP A 207 17.11 -17.06 -5.11
N GLN A 208 17.32 -15.74 -5.10
CA GLN A 208 16.24 -14.76 -5.00
C GLN A 208 16.13 -13.90 -6.25
N LEU A 209 14.89 -13.61 -6.65
CA LEU A 209 14.54 -12.57 -7.61
C LEU A 209 13.80 -11.43 -6.90
N ILE A 210 13.98 -10.22 -7.41
CA ILE A 210 13.06 -9.11 -7.17
C ILE A 210 12.22 -8.93 -8.44
N VAL A 211 10.90 -8.95 -8.28
CA VAL A 211 9.94 -8.80 -9.36
C VAL A 211 9.09 -7.56 -9.11
N TRP A 212 9.17 -6.61 -10.04
CA TRP A 212 8.29 -5.44 -10.08
C TRP A 212 7.15 -5.72 -11.05
N THR A 213 5.91 -5.44 -10.65
CA THR A 213 4.72 -5.68 -11.48
C THR A 213 3.87 -4.43 -11.58
N TYR A 214 3.04 -4.35 -12.60
CA TYR A 214 1.98 -3.34 -12.63
C TYR A 214 1.01 -3.56 -11.47
N LYS A 215 0.45 -2.47 -10.93
CA LYS A 215 -0.58 -2.58 -9.90
C LYS A 215 -1.89 -3.04 -10.51
N THR A 216 -2.53 -4.00 -9.86
CA THR A 216 -3.83 -4.52 -10.30
C THR A 216 -4.95 -3.81 -9.55
N ILE A 217 -5.90 -3.25 -10.29
CA ILE A 217 -7.13 -2.67 -9.76
C ILE A 217 -8.27 -3.65 -10.08
N GLU A 218 -8.92 -4.16 -9.05
CA GLU A 218 -10.00 -5.12 -9.18
C GLU A 218 -11.35 -4.41 -9.35
N HIS A 219 -12.13 -4.87 -10.31
CA HIS A 219 -13.47 -4.38 -10.61
C HIS A 219 -14.48 -5.52 -10.56
N HIS A 220 -15.34 -5.48 -9.55
CA HIS A 220 -16.47 -6.39 -9.41
C HIS A 220 -17.63 -5.88 -10.27
N VAL A 221 -18.04 -6.67 -11.25
CA VAL A 221 -19.02 -6.22 -12.27
C VAL A 221 -20.15 -7.22 -12.46
N SER A 222 -21.30 -6.73 -12.93
CA SER A 222 -22.40 -7.58 -13.37
C SER A 222 -22.05 -8.32 -14.68
N PRO A 223 -22.78 -9.40 -15.03
CA PRO A 223 -22.64 -10.07 -16.32
C PRO A 223 -22.73 -9.11 -17.51
N ASP A 224 -23.73 -8.23 -17.52
CA ASP A 224 -23.96 -7.30 -18.65
C ASP A 224 -22.76 -6.38 -18.87
N ILE A 225 -22.19 -5.84 -17.78
CA ILE A 225 -20.98 -5.03 -17.85
C ILE A 225 -19.82 -5.90 -18.34
N PHE A 226 -19.61 -7.08 -17.76
CA PHE A 226 -18.53 -7.99 -18.15
C PHE A 226 -18.55 -8.33 -19.63
N GLU A 227 -19.72 -8.68 -20.16
CA GLU A 227 -19.89 -9.01 -21.59
C GLU A 227 -19.66 -7.79 -22.49
N SER A 228 -20.05 -6.59 -22.04
CA SER A 228 -19.86 -5.34 -22.81
C SER A 228 -18.40 -4.88 -22.93
N ILE A 229 -17.50 -5.34 -22.05
CA ILE A 229 -16.09 -4.95 -22.09
C ILE A 229 -15.41 -5.55 -23.33
N ASP A 230 -14.89 -4.69 -24.19
CA ASP A 230 -14.11 -5.07 -25.38
C ASP A 230 -12.65 -5.40 -24.99
N ALA A 231 -12.48 -6.57 -24.39
CA ALA A 231 -11.19 -7.13 -24.04
C ALA A 231 -11.21 -8.66 -24.16
N LEU A 232 -10.03 -9.25 -24.36
CA LEU A 232 -9.89 -10.71 -24.44
C LEU A 232 -10.25 -11.35 -23.09
N GLU A 233 -11.04 -12.40 -23.14
CA GLU A 233 -11.29 -13.24 -21.97
C GLU A 233 -10.02 -14.01 -21.60
N ASP A 234 -9.69 -13.97 -20.31
CA ASP A 234 -8.57 -14.66 -19.70
C ASP A 234 -9.03 -15.36 -18.42
N THR A 235 -8.11 -15.99 -17.71
CA THR A 235 -8.37 -16.69 -16.47
C THR A 235 -7.52 -16.17 -15.31
N PHE A 236 -8.05 -16.27 -14.09
CA PHE A 236 -7.32 -15.99 -12.85
C PHE A 236 -7.83 -16.85 -11.69
N LEU A 237 -7.01 -17.03 -10.66
CA LEU A 237 -7.36 -17.76 -9.45
C LEU A 237 -7.96 -16.82 -8.42
N MET A 238 -9.15 -17.15 -7.91
CA MET A 238 -9.76 -16.45 -6.78
C MET A 238 -10.52 -17.44 -5.90
N ASN A 239 -10.23 -17.41 -4.59
CA ASN A 239 -10.87 -18.27 -3.59
C ASN A 239 -10.88 -19.76 -3.98
N GLY A 240 -9.74 -20.26 -4.49
CA GLY A 240 -9.56 -21.67 -4.87
C GLY A 240 -10.25 -22.10 -6.17
N SER A 241 -10.90 -21.18 -6.89
CA SER A 241 -11.53 -21.46 -8.19
C SER A 241 -10.88 -20.65 -9.30
N ILE A 242 -10.64 -21.27 -10.45
CA ILE A 242 -10.27 -20.51 -11.66
C ILE A 242 -11.52 -19.88 -12.24
N ARG A 243 -11.41 -18.60 -12.61
CA ARG A 243 -12.52 -17.80 -13.10
C ARG A 243 -12.17 -17.07 -14.37
N LYS A 244 -13.19 -16.79 -15.17
CA LYS A 244 -13.10 -15.87 -16.29
C LYS A 244 -12.87 -14.45 -15.79
N CYS A 245 -12.01 -13.74 -16.50
CA CYS A 245 -11.74 -12.33 -16.28
C CYS A 245 -11.43 -11.63 -17.61
N LYS A 246 -11.42 -10.31 -17.58
CA LYS A 246 -10.91 -9.46 -18.66
C LYS A 246 -9.89 -8.50 -18.06
N ARG A 247 -8.79 -8.27 -18.78
CA ARG A 247 -7.72 -7.36 -18.34
C ARG A 247 -7.53 -6.25 -19.37
N ILE A 248 -7.51 -5.01 -18.88
CA ILE A 248 -7.10 -3.84 -19.67
C ILE A 248 -5.77 -3.36 -19.10
N TYR A 249 -4.79 -3.15 -19.97
CA TYR A 249 -3.45 -2.76 -19.61
C TYR A 249 -3.27 -1.26 -19.89
N ASP A 250 -2.91 -0.50 -18.87
CA ASP A 250 -2.44 0.88 -18.99
C ASP A 250 -0.93 0.91 -18.76
N ASP A 251 -0.19 0.73 -19.86
CA ASP A 251 1.27 0.73 -19.85
C ASP A 251 1.86 2.12 -19.51
N THR A 252 1.07 3.19 -19.58
CA THR A 252 1.54 4.56 -19.25
C THR A 252 1.58 4.76 -17.74
N ASN A 253 0.58 4.24 -17.03
CA ASN A 253 0.47 4.38 -15.58
C ASN A 253 0.92 3.13 -14.80
N SER A 254 1.38 2.09 -15.50
CA SER A 254 1.74 0.78 -14.93
C SER A 254 0.58 0.12 -14.16
N LEU A 255 -0.62 0.15 -14.76
CA LEU A 255 -1.84 -0.39 -14.16
C LEU A 255 -2.43 -1.54 -14.98
N ILE A 256 -3.14 -2.43 -14.29
CA ILE A 256 -3.96 -3.48 -14.87
C ILE A 256 -5.35 -3.37 -14.25
N ASP A 257 -6.35 -3.03 -15.05
CA ASP A 257 -7.75 -3.12 -14.64
C ASP A 257 -8.22 -4.57 -14.86
N LEU A 258 -8.52 -5.26 -13.77
CA LEU A 258 -8.99 -6.64 -13.75
C LEU A 258 -10.50 -6.67 -13.49
N TYR A 259 -11.26 -7.01 -14.52
CA TYR A 259 -12.71 -7.14 -14.46
C TYR A 259 -13.12 -8.60 -14.35
N PHE A 260 -14.03 -8.90 -13.43
CA PHE A 260 -14.62 -10.22 -13.29
C PHE A 260 -15.99 -10.16 -12.64
N VAL A 261 -16.83 -11.14 -12.96
CA VAL A 261 -18.17 -11.24 -12.38
C VAL A 261 -18.08 -11.72 -10.94
N TRP A 262 -18.36 -10.79 -10.04
CA TRP A 262 -18.37 -10.97 -8.60
C TRP A 262 -19.28 -9.92 -7.99
N TYR A 263 -19.88 -10.24 -6.85
CA TYR A 263 -20.97 -9.49 -6.20
C TYR A 263 -21.06 -8.01 -6.60
N TRP A 264 -22.11 -7.67 -7.35
CA TRP A 264 -22.31 -6.33 -7.90
C TRP A 264 -23.44 -5.61 -7.19
N ASP A 265 -23.45 -4.28 -7.28
CA ASP A 265 -24.42 -3.45 -6.58
C ASP A 265 -25.82 -3.60 -7.19
N GLU A 266 -26.77 -4.05 -6.37
CA GLU A 266 -28.21 -4.06 -6.64
C GLU A 266 -28.95 -3.43 -5.45
N PRO A 267 -28.91 -2.10 -5.29
CA PRO A 267 -29.39 -1.43 -4.08
C PRO A 267 -30.90 -1.56 -3.84
N GLU A 268 -31.65 -1.97 -4.87
CA GLU A 268 -33.10 -2.18 -4.80
C GLU A 268 -33.48 -3.57 -4.26
N LYS A 269 -32.53 -4.49 -4.12
CA LYS A 269 -32.76 -5.85 -3.61
C LYS A 269 -32.30 -6.01 -2.16
N GLU A 270 -32.98 -6.87 -1.43
CA GLU A 270 -32.54 -7.30 -0.10
C GLU A 270 -31.22 -8.07 -0.22
N PHE A 271 -30.30 -7.86 0.72
CA PHE A 271 -28.92 -8.33 0.66
C PHE A 271 -28.78 -9.85 0.50
N TYR A 272 -29.48 -10.66 1.30
CA TYR A 272 -29.36 -12.11 1.23
C TYR A 272 -30.01 -12.68 -0.02
N GLN A 273 -31.17 -12.15 -0.42
CA GLN A 273 -31.80 -12.53 -1.67
C GLN A 273 -30.88 -12.23 -2.87
N CYS A 274 -30.32 -11.02 -2.89
CA CYS A 274 -29.36 -10.59 -3.91
C CYS A 274 -28.15 -11.54 -3.96
N MET A 275 -27.55 -11.85 -2.81
CA MET A 275 -26.40 -12.74 -2.72
C MET A 275 -26.71 -14.15 -3.25
N GLU A 276 -27.87 -14.72 -2.95
CA GLU A 276 -28.28 -16.04 -3.43
C GLU A 276 -28.41 -16.07 -4.96
N GLU A 277 -29.10 -15.07 -5.54
CA GLU A 277 -29.26 -14.93 -6.98
C GLU A 277 -27.91 -14.75 -7.70
N GLN A 278 -27.05 -13.87 -7.16
CA GLN A 278 -25.74 -13.59 -7.73
C GLN A 278 -24.82 -14.81 -7.66
N ASN A 279 -24.88 -15.62 -6.60
CA ASN A 279 -24.10 -16.84 -6.48
C ASN A 279 -24.37 -17.83 -7.62
N GLU A 280 -25.64 -17.99 -8.03
CA GLU A 280 -25.99 -18.86 -9.16
C GLU A 280 -25.44 -18.36 -10.49
N VAL A 281 -25.35 -17.04 -10.66
CA VAL A 281 -24.73 -16.42 -11.83
C VAL A 281 -23.22 -16.58 -11.81
N ILE A 282 -22.58 -16.26 -10.67
CA ILE A 282 -21.13 -16.31 -10.45
C ILE A 282 -20.56 -17.71 -10.76
N LYS A 283 -21.30 -18.79 -10.47
CA LYS A 283 -20.90 -20.17 -10.79
C LYS A 283 -20.64 -20.38 -12.30
N ARG A 284 -21.34 -19.65 -13.17
CA ARG A 284 -21.20 -19.75 -14.64
C ARG A 284 -19.89 -19.15 -15.16
N TYR A 285 -19.22 -18.35 -14.34
CA TYR A 285 -17.94 -17.71 -14.65
C TYR A 285 -16.73 -18.48 -14.09
N VAL A 286 -16.95 -19.66 -13.50
CA VAL A 286 -15.89 -20.61 -13.13
C VAL A 286 -15.42 -21.36 -14.37
N GLU A 287 -14.11 -21.58 -14.48
CA GLU A 287 -13.45 -22.18 -15.64
C GLU A 287 -12.55 -23.34 -15.20
N ASN A 288 -12.36 -24.34 -16.07
CA ASN A 288 -11.53 -25.52 -15.79
C ASN A 288 -10.09 -25.38 -16.32
N GLN A 289 -9.83 -24.33 -17.08
CA GLN A 289 -8.52 -24.01 -17.63
C GLN A 289 -7.58 -23.49 -16.51
N LYS A 290 -6.26 -23.55 -16.73
CA LYS A 290 -5.31 -22.93 -15.79
C LYS A 290 -5.43 -21.41 -15.81
N GLU A 291 -5.07 -20.75 -14.70
CA GLU A 291 -4.91 -19.29 -14.63
C GLU A 291 -3.93 -18.76 -15.68
N ASN A 292 -4.07 -17.48 -16.08
CA ASN A 292 -3.19 -16.80 -17.04
C ASN A 292 -3.20 -17.48 -18.42
N ARG A 293 -4.38 -17.89 -18.90
CA ARG A 293 -4.56 -18.59 -20.18
C ARG A 293 -3.91 -17.86 -21.34
N ILE A 294 -4.18 -16.56 -21.52
CA ILE A 294 -3.64 -15.80 -22.64
C ILE A 294 -2.11 -15.83 -22.62
N ALA A 295 -1.50 -15.53 -21.48
CA ALA A 295 -0.04 -15.56 -21.32
C ALA A 295 0.55 -16.93 -21.67
N ARG A 296 -0.11 -18.03 -21.25
CA ARG A 296 0.32 -19.40 -21.59
C ARG A 296 0.25 -19.68 -23.09
N GLU A 297 -0.80 -19.22 -23.76
CA GLU A 297 -0.95 -19.38 -25.22
C GLU A 297 0.12 -18.57 -25.98
N GLU A 298 0.41 -17.34 -25.54
CA GLU A 298 1.47 -16.50 -26.12
C GLU A 298 2.86 -17.15 -25.95
N LEU A 299 3.15 -17.72 -24.78
CA LEU A 299 4.41 -18.43 -24.52
C LEU A 299 4.49 -19.73 -25.33
N LYS A 300 3.42 -20.53 -25.38
CA LYS A 300 3.38 -21.80 -26.11
C LYS A 300 3.49 -21.61 -27.63
N SER A 301 2.89 -20.55 -28.17
CA SER A 301 2.98 -20.20 -29.59
C SER A 301 4.32 -19.58 -29.98
N GLY A 302 5.16 -19.20 -29.00
CA GLY A 302 6.41 -18.51 -29.25
C GLY A 302 6.23 -17.05 -29.68
N LYS A 303 5.01 -16.50 -29.60
CA LYS A 303 4.73 -15.06 -29.80
C LYS A 303 5.57 -14.22 -28.85
N ILE A 304 5.83 -14.75 -27.66
CA ILE A 304 6.66 -14.14 -26.62
C ILE A 304 7.66 -15.16 -26.11
N LYS A 305 8.89 -14.71 -25.87
CA LYS A 305 9.95 -15.55 -25.30
C LYS A 305 9.87 -15.50 -23.76
N PRO A 306 10.01 -16.64 -23.07
CA PRO A 306 10.12 -16.65 -21.61
C PRO A 306 11.38 -15.90 -21.16
N ILE A 307 11.32 -15.35 -19.95
CA ILE A 307 12.45 -14.68 -19.30
C ILE A 307 13.46 -15.75 -18.88
N ASN A 308 14.75 -15.54 -19.14
CA ASN A 308 15.78 -16.50 -18.71
C ASN A 308 16.10 -16.31 -17.21
N ILE A 309 15.36 -17.00 -16.35
CA ILE A 309 15.49 -16.89 -14.88
C ILE A 309 16.89 -17.27 -14.41
N MET A 310 17.45 -18.36 -14.93
CA MET A 310 18.79 -18.82 -14.55
C MET A 310 19.88 -17.80 -14.86
N LYS A 311 19.76 -17.09 -15.99
CA LYS A 311 20.69 -16.02 -16.34
C LYS A 311 20.62 -14.86 -15.34
N ILE A 312 19.40 -14.47 -14.93
CA ILE A 312 19.19 -13.39 -13.96
C ILE A 312 19.76 -13.77 -12.59
N LEU A 313 19.48 -14.99 -12.10
CA LEU A 313 20.00 -15.48 -10.81
C LEU A 313 21.53 -15.50 -10.79
N ARG A 314 22.18 -15.90 -11.90
CA ARG A 314 23.65 -15.91 -12.03
C ARG A 314 24.28 -14.53 -12.17
N ARG A 315 23.47 -13.48 -12.42
CA ARG A 315 23.92 -12.10 -12.64
C ARG A 315 24.82 -11.97 -13.88
N ASP A 316 24.55 -12.77 -14.92
CA ASP A 316 25.29 -12.87 -16.19
C ASP A 316 24.80 -11.91 -17.29
#